data_AF-A0A4S4KYU7-F1
#
_entry.id   AF-A0A4S4KYU7-F1
#
_cell.length_a   1.000
_cell.length_b   1.000
_cell.length_c   1.000
_cell.angle_alpha   90.00
_cell.angle_beta   90.00
_cell.angle_gamma   90.00
#
_symmetry.space_group_name_H-M   'P 1'
#
loop_
_entity.id
_entity.type
_entity.pdbx_description
1 polymer ?
#
loop_
_entity_poly.entity_id
_entity_poly.type
_entity_poly.pdbx_seq_one_letter_code
_entity_poly.pdbx_strand_id
1 'polypeptide(L)'
;MSRMSNPLPNTIAPIAAHIKTCFERHRSAVTESHRTPLFVAFQGPQGSGKTFLTSQIRAVLNAPPHNLSVAVLSIDDLYLPHRGLTAVAAAHPHNALLAGRGQPGTHDVSLGTELLKELNEINGDVDTSSDKERAVRFPIFEKSLFDGQGDRVEDGVVVKPPLDVVLFEGWCVGFCPVNESEIDRRYAQPIPDLKGILDIQSFSKKNILEINAYLCDYVEWWSFFDAFVQVKPSESMPYSLIYKWRLQQEHNMKAKNGGKGMTDEQVKRFIDRYIPGYLFFSDGIEHGYIDKSGFRHLPRWLGNGLKVLIDGNRPSALSTLAPALQRLTSLSQISRAANCVHAHSRSARPQQPRRRASSAKASRHYGSDGSRMNVDEANGEYGCIVEDGREMYLGRCDECAGACNAKTLAQPAGPIEEGCEDGGVNGGSAENVPALSGCARAAGNVESAMDREYRTQRQTLA
;
A
#
# COMPACT_ATOMS: atom_id res chain seq x y z
N MET A 1 -35.89 -25.90 -18.74
CA MET A 1 -35.15 -26.00 -17.46
C MET A 1 -34.41 -24.70 -17.25
N SER A 2 -34.91 -23.86 -16.36
CA SER A 2 -34.52 -22.45 -16.19
C SER A 2 -33.14 -22.35 -15.53
N ARG A 3 -32.17 -21.74 -16.23
CA ARG A 3 -30.89 -21.30 -15.63
C ARG A 3 -31.21 -20.09 -14.75
N MET A 4 -31.10 -20.24 -13.44
CA MET A 4 -31.10 -19.10 -12.52
C MET A 4 -29.84 -18.27 -12.77
N SER A 5 -29.92 -17.30 -13.68
CA SER A 5 -28.98 -16.19 -13.77
C SER A 5 -29.25 -15.28 -12.58
N ASN A 6 -28.59 -15.51 -11.45
CA ASN A 6 -28.43 -14.44 -10.47
C ASN A 6 -27.69 -13.31 -11.19
N PRO A 7 -28.26 -12.09 -11.30
CA PRO A 7 -27.52 -10.98 -11.88
C PRO A 7 -26.23 -10.81 -11.09
N LEU A 8 -25.11 -10.75 -11.81
CA LEU A 8 -23.80 -10.46 -11.24
C LEU A 8 -23.95 -9.19 -10.40
N PRO A 9 -23.47 -9.15 -9.13
CA PRO A 9 -23.52 -7.92 -8.35
C PRO A 9 -23.00 -6.74 -9.17
N ASN A 10 -23.67 -5.59 -9.06
CA ASN A 10 -23.41 -4.38 -9.86
C ASN A 10 -21.94 -3.89 -9.83
N THR A 11 -21.08 -4.48 -9.01
CA THR A 11 -19.65 -4.21 -8.90
C THR A 11 -18.76 -5.03 -9.83
N ILE A 12 -19.19 -6.19 -10.31
CA ILE A 12 -18.31 -7.09 -11.07
C ILE A 12 -17.91 -6.46 -12.41
N ALA A 13 -18.88 -5.95 -13.18
CA ALA A 13 -18.61 -5.37 -14.49
C ALA A 13 -17.70 -4.12 -14.41
N PRO A 14 -17.92 -3.16 -13.50
CA PRO A 14 -17.00 -2.04 -13.31
C PRO A 14 -15.58 -2.46 -12.90
N ILE A 15 -15.44 -3.44 -12.00
CA ILE A 15 -14.11 -3.93 -11.58
C ILE A 15 -13.40 -4.62 -12.75
N ALA A 16 -14.10 -5.49 -13.49
CA ALA A 16 -13.52 -6.17 -14.64
C ALA A 16 -13.10 -5.17 -15.74
N ALA A 17 -13.91 -4.13 -15.98
CA ALA A 17 -13.58 -3.06 -16.91
C ALA A 17 -12.32 -2.29 -16.47
N HIS A 18 -12.21 -1.94 -15.19
CA HIS A 18 -11.01 -1.30 -14.63
C HIS A 18 -9.75 -2.15 -14.83
N ILE A 19 -9.81 -3.44 -14.49
CA ILE A 19 -8.70 -4.37 -14.67
C ILE A 19 -8.32 -4.49 -16.14
N LYS A 20 -9.30 -4.56 -17.05
CA LYS A 20 -9.05 -4.58 -18.50
C LYS A 20 -8.33 -3.31 -18.97
N THR A 21 -8.75 -2.13 -18.52
CA THR A 21 -8.08 -0.87 -18.86
C THR A 21 -6.67 -0.79 -18.30
N CYS A 22 -6.41 -1.32 -17.10
CA CYS A 22 -5.05 -1.48 -16.58
C CYS A 22 -4.23 -2.47 -17.44
N PHE A 23 -4.83 -3.57 -17.85
CA PHE A 23 -4.16 -4.60 -18.65
C PHE A 23 -3.77 -4.09 -20.03
N GLU A 24 -4.64 -3.35 -20.72
CA GLU A 24 -4.34 -2.75 -22.02
C GLU A 24 -3.17 -1.76 -21.94
N ARG A 25 -3.12 -0.96 -20.86
CA ARG A 25 -2.01 -0.04 -20.60
C ARG A 25 -0.72 -0.78 -20.31
N HIS A 26 -0.77 -1.82 -19.46
CA HIS A 26 0.36 -2.70 -19.18
C HIS A 26 0.90 -3.35 -20.45
N ARG A 27 0.03 -3.95 -21.27
CA ARG A 27 0.38 -4.58 -22.54
C ARG A 27 1.00 -3.61 -23.55
N SER A 28 0.61 -2.34 -23.53
CA SER A 28 1.21 -1.31 -24.39
C SER A 28 2.59 -0.85 -23.92
N ALA A 29 2.92 -1.07 -22.63
CA ALA A 29 4.19 -0.63 -22.03
C ALA A 29 5.27 -1.72 -22.03
N VAL A 30 4.88 -3.00 -22.04
CA VAL A 30 5.81 -4.14 -22.09
C VAL A 30 6.20 -4.52 -23.52
N THR A 31 7.43 -4.97 -23.73
CA THR A 31 7.89 -5.43 -25.05
C THR A 31 7.34 -6.81 -25.37
N GLU A 32 7.25 -7.15 -26.66
CA GLU A 32 6.76 -8.47 -27.08
C GLU A 32 7.64 -9.63 -26.61
N SER A 33 8.95 -9.39 -26.43
CA SER A 33 9.89 -10.39 -25.92
C SER A 33 9.81 -10.61 -24.41
N HIS A 34 9.12 -9.74 -23.66
CA HIS A 34 9.01 -9.80 -22.20
C HIS A 34 7.59 -9.50 -21.75
N ARG A 35 6.64 -10.34 -22.18
CA ARG A 35 5.21 -10.20 -21.90
C ARG A 35 4.86 -10.61 -20.47
N THR A 36 5.31 -9.90 -19.44
CA THR A 36 4.94 -10.19 -18.04
C THR A 36 3.42 -10.05 -17.82
N PRO A 37 2.81 -10.83 -16.91
CA PRO A 37 1.40 -10.65 -16.53
C PRO A 37 1.17 -9.29 -15.86
N LEU A 38 -0.05 -8.75 -15.95
CA LEU A 38 -0.45 -7.65 -15.08
C LEU A 38 -0.73 -8.20 -13.67
N PHE A 39 -0.06 -7.67 -12.66
CA PHE A 39 -0.37 -7.95 -11.27
C PHE A 39 -1.37 -6.95 -10.71
N VAL A 40 -2.51 -7.46 -10.23
CA VAL A 40 -3.58 -6.69 -9.61
C VAL A 40 -3.72 -7.12 -8.16
N ALA A 41 -3.49 -6.18 -7.24
CA ALA A 41 -3.76 -6.38 -5.83
C ALA A 41 -5.27 -6.19 -5.56
N PHE A 42 -5.87 -7.08 -4.78
CA PHE A 42 -7.29 -7.04 -4.42
C PHE A 42 -7.45 -7.08 -2.90
N GLN A 43 -7.72 -5.93 -2.28
CA GLN A 43 -7.92 -5.83 -0.84
C GLN A 43 -9.41 -5.77 -0.49
N GLY A 44 -9.80 -6.45 0.58
CA GLY A 44 -11.11 -6.25 1.16
C GLY A 44 -11.22 -6.86 2.56
N PRO A 45 -12.04 -6.28 3.46
CA PRO A 45 -12.11 -6.75 4.83
C PRO A 45 -12.74 -8.15 4.93
N GLN A 46 -12.64 -8.75 6.11
CA GLN A 46 -13.27 -10.04 6.39
C GLN A 46 -14.78 -9.99 6.14
N GLY A 47 -15.31 -11.03 5.48
CA GLY A 47 -16.73 -11.10 5.10
C GLY A 47 -17.15 -10.24 3.91
N SER A 48 -16.30 -9.37 3.36
CA SER A 48 -16.66 -8.46 2.24
C SER A 48 -16.99 -9.14 0.91
N GLY A 49 -16.74 -10.45 0.80
CA GLY A 49 -16.97 -11.20 -0.43
C GLY A 49 -15.82 -11.13 -1.43
N LYS A 50 -14.60 -10.70 -1.04
CA LYS A 50 -13.42 -10.64 -1.93
C LYS A 50 -13.20 -11.91 -2.77
N THR A 51 -13.17 -13.09 -2.14
CA THR A 51 -12.97 -14.38 -2.83
C THR A 51 -14.07 -14.71 -3.83
N PHE A 52 -15.31 -14.30 -3.51
CA PHE A 52 -16.42 -14.42 -4.46
C PHE A 52 -16.22 -13.45 -5.63
N LEU A 53 -15.92 -12.18 -5.35
CA LEU A 53 -15.70 -11.16 -6.38
C LEU A 53 -14.55 -11.54 -7.31
N THR A 54 -13.39 -11.93 -6.78
CA THR A 54 -12.22 -12.31 -7.58
C THR A 54 -12.47 -13.55 -8.44
N SER A 55 -13.20 -14.55 -7.93
CA SER A 55 -13.65 -15.71 -8.72
C SER A 55 -14.57 -15.29 -9.88
N GLN A 56 -15.53 -14.41 -9.62
CA GLN A 56 -16.45 -13.94 -10.66
C GLN A 56 -15.74 -13.03 -11.69
N ILE A 57 -14.84 -12.17 -11.24
CA ILE A 57 -14.01 -11.32 -12.11
C ILE A 57 -13.14 -12.19 -13.02
N ARG A 58 -12.46 -13.21 -12.47
CA ARG A 58 -11.74 -14.22 -13.25
C ARG A 58 -12.64 -14.84 -14.32
N ALA A 59 -13.85 -15.27 -13.94
CA ALA A 59 -14.78 -15.87 -14.89
C ALA A 59 -15.18 -14.91 -16.03
N VAL A 60 -15.41 -13.62 -15.72
CA VAL A 60 -15.73 -12.59 -16.72
C VAL A 60 -14.54 -12.32 -17.64
N LEU A 61 -13.33 -12.16 -17.09
CA LEU A 61 -12.12 -11.88 -17.88
C LEU A 61 -11.68 -13.06 -18.75
N ASN A 62 -11.91 -14.30 -18.31
CA ASN A 62 -11.64 -15.50 -19.08
C ASN A 62 -12.64 -15.71 -20.22
N ALA A 63 -13.87 -15.22 -20.09
CA ALA A 63 -14.92 -15.42 -21.09
C ALA A 63 -14.76 -14.49 -22.32
N PRO A 64 -15.34 -14.85 -23.48
CA PRO A 64 -15.45 -13.93 -24.59
C PRO A 64 -16.22 -12.65 -24.21
N PRO A 65 -15.83 -11.48 -24.75
CA PRO A 65 -14.82 -11.27 -25.78
C PRO A 65 -13.38 -11.11 -25.23
N HIS A 66 -13.17 -11.20 -23.93
CA HIS A 66 -11.89 -10.85 -23.29
C HIS A 66 -10.82 -11.94 -23.46
N ASN A 67 -11.19 -13.21 -23.25
CA ASN A 67 -10.30 -14.37 -23.43
C ASN A 67 -8.93 -14.25 -22.74
N LEU A 68 -8.88 -13.60 -21.58
CA LEU A 68 -7.63 -13.44 -20.82
C LEU A 68 -7.35 -14.70 -19.98
N SER A 69 -6.08 -15.08 -19.87
CA SER A 69 -5.63 -16.08 -18.90
C SER A 69 -5.43 -15.43 -17.53
N VAL A 70 -6.29 -15.77 -16.56
CA VAL A 70 -6.28 -15.13 -15.24
C VAL A 70 -6.06 -16.14 -14.12
N ALA A 71 -5.02 -15.92 -13.30
CA ALA A 71 -4.75 -16.65 -12.07
C ALA A 71 -5.21 -15.84 -10.85
N VAL A 72 -5.67 -16.53 -9.80
CA VAL A 72 -6.06 -15.91 -8.52
C VAL A 72 -5.24 -16.57 -7.42
N LEU A 73 -4.47 -15.78 -6.69
CA LEU A 73 -3.70 -16.22 -5.53
C LEU A 73 -4.27 -15.51 -4.28
N SER A 74 -4.67 -16.27 -3.28
CA SER A 74 -5.09 -15.71 -1.99
C SER A 74 -3.89 -15.64 -1.06
N ILE A 75 -3.74 -14.54 -0.32
CA ILE A 75 -2.75 -14.45 0.76
C ILE A 75 -2.98 -15.53 1.82
N ASP A 76 -4.23 -15.94 2.03
CA ASP A 76 -4.57 -16.99 2.98
C ASP A 76 -4.00 -18.36 2.56
N ASP A 77 -3.76 -18.60 1.28
CA ASP A 77 -3.09 -19.84 0.82
C ASP A 77 -1.58 -19.84 1.13
N LEU A 78 -1.04 -18.67 1.44
CA LEU A 78 0.34 -18.46 1.85
C LEU A 78 0.53 -18.50 3.37
N TYR A 79 -0.46 -18.91 4.17
CA TYR A 79 -0.20 -19.14 5.60
C TYR A 79 0.96 -20.12 5.78
N LEU A 80 1.71 -19.93 6.87
CA LEU A 80 2.67 -20.93 7.33
C LEU A 80 1.94 -22.27 7.53
N PRO A 81 2.58 -23.42 7.27
CA PRO A 81 2.05 -24.71 7.69
C PRO A 81 1.78 -24.71 9.21
N HIS A 82 0.95 -25.63 9.69
CA HIS A 82 0.51 -25.71 11.10
C HIS A 82 1.70 -25.61 12.07
N ARG A 83 2.77 -26.36 11.81
CA ARG A 83 4.02 -26.32 12.59
C ARG A 83 4.61 -24.91 12.71
N GLY A 84 4.57 -24.13 11.62
CA GLY A 84 5.06 -22.75 11.58
C GLY A 84 4.16 -21.80 12.34
N LEU A 85 2.84 -21.95 12.21
CA LEU A 85 1.87 -21.19 13.00
C LEU A 85 2.04 -21.44 14.50
N THR A 86 2.23 -22.70 14.91
CA THR A 86 2.47 -23.04 16.32
C THR A 86 3.79 -22.49 16.84
N ALA A 87 4.84 -22.48 16.00
CA ALA A 87 6.13 -21.91 16.38
C ALA A 87 6.04 -20.39 16.59
N VAL A 88 5.33 -19.68 15.70
CA VAL A 88 5.08 -18.23 15.85
C VAL A 88 4.29 -17.96 17.13
N ALA A 89 3.22 -18.70 17.39
CA ALA A 89 2.43 -18.55 18.61
C ALA A 89 3.27 -18.80 19.89
N ALA A 90 4.13 -19.82 19.87
CA ALA A 90 5.01 -20.17 20.99
C ALA A 90 6.11 -19.12 21.24
N ALA A 91 6.63 -18.49 20.18
CA ALA A 91 7.59 -17.39 20.28
C ALA A 91 6.96 -16.10 20.84
N HIS A 92 5.64 -15.92 20.70
CA HIS A 92 4.93 -14.71 21.10
C HIS A 92 3.75 -15.00 22.05
N PRO A 93 3.99 -15.62 23.22
CA PRO A 93 2.91 -16.09 24.11
C PRO A 93 2.03 -14.96 24.68
N HIS A 94 2.54 -13.72 24.67
CA HIS A 94 1.83 -12.53 25.14
C HIS A 94 1.12 -11.76 24.02
N ASN A 95 1.20 -12.21 22.77
CA ASN A 95 0.58 -11.55 21.64
C ASN A 95 -0.56 -12.40 21.05
N ALA A 96 -1.78 -12.16 21.51
CA ALA A 96 -2.97 -12.83 21.01
C ALA A 96 -3.23 -12.60 19.51
N LEU A 97 -2.63 -11.57 18.90
CA LEU A 97 -2.72 -11.33 17.46
C LEU A 97 -1.98 -12.44 16.67
N LEU A 98 -0.90 -12.99 17.25
CA LEU A 98 -0.03 -14.02 16.67
C LEU A 98 -0.35 -15.45 17.13
N ALA A 99 -1.37 -15.66 17.97
CA ALA A 99 -1.75 -16.96 18.53
C ALA A 99 -2.34 -17.97 17.51
N GLY A 100 -2.13 -17.77 16.22
CA GLY A 100 -2.66 -18.58 15.12
C GLY A 100 -2.81 -17.75 13.86
N ARG A 101 -3.20 -18.37 12.74
CA ARG A 101 -3.28 -17.71 11.42
C ARG A 101 -4.08 -16.40 11.44
N GLY A 102 -3.65 -15.42 10.66
CA GLY A 102 -4.42 -14.22 10.33
C GLY A 102 -3.57 -12.99 10.09
N GLN A 103 -2.82 -12.57 11.11
CA GLN A 103 -2.05 -11.32 11.11
C GLN A 103 -0.74 -11.44 10.33
N PRO A 104 -0.16 -10.33 9.83
CA PRO A 104 1.22 -10.31 9.34
C PRO A 104 2.16 -10.98 10.36
N GLY A 105 3.06 -11.81 9.84
CA GLY A 105 3.90 -12.72 10.62
C GLY A 105 3.40 -14.16 10.67
N THR A 106 2.18 -14.43 10.17
CA THR A 106 1.62 -15.80 10.09
C THR A 106 1.60 -16.39 8.67
N HIS A 107 2.03 -15.63 7.67
CA HIS A 107 2.24 -16.11 6.30
C HIS A 107 3.71 -16.47 6.05
N ASP A 108 3.92 -17.41 5.15
CA ASP A 108 5.21 -17.81 4.60
C ASP A 108 5.65 -16.79 3.55
N VAL A 109 6.31 -15.73 4.04
CA VAL A 109 6.66 -14.59 3.18
C VAL A 109 7.66 -14.98 2.09
N SER A 110 8.61 -15.85 2.43
CA SER A 110 9.60 -16.37 1.49
C SER A 110 8.94 -17.11 0.33
N LEU A 111 8.02 -18.05 0.61
CA LEU A 111 7.27 -18.74 -0.44
C LEU A 111 6.48 -17.77 -1.33
N GLY A 112 5.79 -16.79 -0.73
CA GLY A 112 5.04 -15.82 -1.53
C GLY A 112 5.93 -14.96 -2.42
N THR A 113 7.12 -14.57 -1.94
CA THR A 113 8.11 -13.84 -2.74
C THR A 113 8.59 -14.67 -3.93
N GLU A 114 8.90 -15.95 -3.71
CA GLU A 114 9.30 -16.88 -4.78
C GLU A 114 8.18 -17.03 -5.82
N LEU A 115 6.93 -17.26 -5.39
CA LEU A 115 5.79 -17.40 -6.29
C LEU A 115 5.52 -16.13 -7.11
N LEU A 116 5.62 -14.94 -6.51
CA LEU A 116 5.44 -13.68 -7.25
C LEU A 116 6.53 -13.47 -8.30
N LYS A 117 7.78 -13.85 -8.00
CA LYS A 117 8.90 -13.82 -8.97
C LYS A 117 8.67 -14.82 -10.11
N GLU A 118 8.34 -16.06 -9.81
CA GLU A 118 8.05 -17.09 -10.80
C GLU A 118 6.87 -16.70 -11.72
N LEU A 119 5.79 -16.15 -11.15
CA LEU A 119 4.65 -15.64 -11.91
C LEU A 119 5.03 -14.46 -12.80
N ASN A 120 5.91 -13.56 -12.35
CA ASN A 120 6.33 -12.41 -13.14
C ASN A 120 7.10 -12.85 -14.40
N GLU A 121 7.84 -13.94 -14.29
CA GLU A 121 8.67 -14.49 -15.37
C GLU A 121 7.98 -15.61 -16.17
N ILE A 122 6.75 -16.00 -15.82
CA ILE A 122 6.08 -17.20 -16.33
C ILE A 122 5.95 -17.24 -17.86
N ASN A 123 5.86 -16.07 -18.51
CA ASN A 123 5.71 -15.94 -19.96
C ASN A 123 7.03 -15.76 -20.72
N GLY A 124 8.17 -15.74 -20.02
CA GLY A 124 9.48 -15.59 -20.66
C GLY A 124 9.82 -16.80 -21.53
N ASP A 125 10.84 -16.63 -22.38
CA ASP A 125 11.30 -17.68 -23.29
C ASP A 125 11.60 -18.99 -22.53
N VAL A 126 11.09 -20.10 -23.07
CA VAL A 126 11.42 -21.43 -22.58
C VAL A 126 12.85 -21.68 -22.99
N ASP A 127 13.74 -21.93 -22.03
CA ASP A 127 15.04 -22.50 -22.36
C ASP A 127 14.78 -23.87 -22.99
N THR A 128 14.92 -23.93 -24.31
CA THR A 128 14.69 -25.12 -25.15
C THR A 128 15.55 -26.32 -24.76
N SER A 129 16.50 -26.13 -23.84
CA SER A 129 17.34 -27.20 -23.27
C SER A 129 16.74 -27.87 -22.02
N SER A 130 15.64 -27.36 -21.48
CA SER A 130 14.96 -27.94 -20.31
C SER A 130 13.62 -28.58 -20.70
N ASP A 131 13.47 -29.88 -20.47
CA ASP A 131 12.20 -30.63 -20.67
C ASP A 131 11.09 -30.25 -19.66
N LYS A 132 11.29 -29.21 -18.84
CA LYS A 132 10.32 -28.77 -17.83
C LYS A 132 9.39 -27.72 -18.43
N GLU A 133 8.12 -28.07 -18.56
CA GLU A 133 7.04 -27.12 -18.81
C GLU A 133 7.06 -26.02 -17.71
N ARG A 134 7.21 -24.74 -18.10
CA ARG A 134 7.12 -23.62 -17.14
C ARG A 134 5.72 -23.65 -16.53
N ALA A 135 5.62 -23.94 -15.24
CA ALA A 135 4.37 -23.95 -14.52
C ALA A 135 4.62 -23.59 -13.05
N VAL A 136 3.73 -22.80 -12.47
CA VAL A 136 3.80 -22.38 -11.07
C VAL A 136 2.70 -23.09 -10.30
N ARG A 137 3.04 -23.73 -9.18
CA ARG A 137 2.07 -24.42 -8.32
C ARG A 137 1.72 -23.54 -7.13
N PHE A 138 0.46 -23.14 -7.02
CA PHE A 138 -0.03 -22.40 -5.86
C PHE A 138 -0.23 -23.33 -4.68
N PRO A 139 0.23 -22.98 -3.47
CA PRO A 139 -0.15 -23.72 -2.27
C PRO A 139 -1.65 -23.62 -2.05
N ILE A 140 -2.18 -24.54 -1.25
CA ILE A 140 -3.55 -24.44 -0.73
C ILE A 140 -3.46 -24.56 0.78
N PHE A 141 -4.15 -23.67 1.49
CA PHE A 141 -4.25 -23.75 2.95
C PHE A 141 -5.64 -24.24 3.36
N GLU A 142 -5.71 -25.47 3.86
CA GLU A 142 -6.96 -26.09 4.27
C GLU A 142 -7.27 -25.74 5.73
N LYS A 143 -8.21 -24.79 5.89
CA LYS A 143 -8.55 -24.19 7.18
C LYS A 143 -9.22 -25.17 8.15
N SER A 144 -9.74 -26.30 7.68
CA SER A 144 -10.44 -27.28 8.51
C SER A 144 -9.54 -28.26 9.26
N LEU A 145 -8.27 -28.40 8.84
CA LEU A 145 -7.31 -29.29 9.49
C LEU A 145 -6.97 -28.82 10.92
N PHE A 146 -6.43 -29.72 11.75
CA PHE A 146 -6.02 -29.44 13.14
C PHE A 146 -7.10 -28.70 13.95
N ASP A 147 -8.31 -29.26 13.99
CA ASP A 147 -9.47 -28.68 14.69
C ASP A 147 -9.78 -27.23 14.28
N GLY A 148 -9.60 -26.93 13.00
CA GLY A 148 -9.87 -25.59 12.45
C GLY A 148 -8.70 -24.60 12.59
N GLN A 149 -7.54 -25.04 13.08
CA GLN A 149 -6.31 -24.23 13.08
C GLN A 149 -5.73 -24.12 11.65
N GLY A 150 -5.91 -25.17 10.85
CA GLY A 150 -5.55 -25.28 9.44
C GLY A 150 -4.10 -25.70 9.19
N ASP A 151 -3.84 -26.20 7.98
CA ASP A 151 -2.50 -26.55 7.51
C ASP A 151 -2.40 -26.41 5.98
N ARG A 152 -1.17 -26.36 5.47
CA ARG A 152 -0.88 -26.37 4.03
C ARG A 152 -0.97 -27.79 3.48
N VAL A 153 -1.55 -27.94 2.28
CA VAL A 153 -1.61 -29.22 1.55
C VAL A 153 -0.79 -29.17 0.26
N GLU A 154 -0.31 -30.32 -0.21
CA GLU A 154 0.64 -30.42 -1.33
C GLU A 154 -0.02 -30.27 -2.72
N ASP A 155 -1.31 -30.56 -2.84
CA ASP A 155 -2.03 -30.61 -4.13
C ASP A 155 -2.59 -29.25 -4.57
N GLY A 156 -1.66 -28.37 -4.90
CA GLY A 156 -1.91 -27.02 -5.37
C GLY A 156 -2.51 -26.87 -6.78
N VAL A 157 -3.09 -25.69 -7.05
CA VAL A 157 -3.50 -25.30 -8.40
C VAL A 157 -2.26 -25.03 -9.26
N VAL A 158 -2.17 -25.65 -10.43
CA VAL A 158 -1.08 -25.42 -11.39
C VAL A 158 -1.47 -24.32 -12.38
N VAL A 159 -0.67 -23.26 -12.43
CA VAL A 159 -0.78 -22.14 -13.36
C VAL A 159 0.23 -22.32 -14.48
N LYS A 160 -0.24 -22.25 -15.73
CA LYS A 160 0.57 -22.46 -16.94
C LYS A 160 0.58 -21.19 -17.82
N PRO A 161 1.64 -20.96 -18.61
CA PRO A 161 1.67 -19.89 -19.59
C PRO A 161 0.77 -20.19 -20.81
N PRO A 162 0.36 -19.16 -21.57
CA PRO A 162 0.54 -17.75 -21.24
C PRO A 162 -0.39 -17.32 -20.09
N LEU A 163 0.07 -16.39 -19.27
CA LEU A 163 -0.69 -15.76 -18.19
C LEU A 163 -0.82 -14.26 -18.44
N ASP A 164 -2.05 -13.74 -18.45
CA ASP A 164 -2.32 -12.33 -18.73
C ASP A 164 -2.42 -11.50 -17.46
N VAL A 165 -3.11 -12.03 -16.45
CA VAL A 165 -3.41 -11.30 -15.20
C VAL A 165 -3.22 -12.20 -13.99
N VAL A 166 -2.57 -11.69 -12.95
CA VAL A 166 -2.52 -12.26 -11.61
C VAL A 166 -3.39 -11.39 -10.69
N LEU A 167 -4.45 -11.96 -10.14
CA LEU A 167 -5.21 -11.35 -9.05
C LEU A 167 -4.67 -11.86 -7.72
N PHE A 168 -4.02 -11.01 -6.93
CA PHE A 168 -3.56 -11.33 -5.60
C PHE A 168 -4.50 -10.74 -4.56
N GLU A 169 -5.26 -11.59 -3.87
CA GLU A 169 -6.29 -11.13 -2.93
C GLU A 169 -5.93 -11.33 -1.47
N GLY A 170 -6.39 -10.43 -0.60
CA GLY A 170 -6.18 -10.58 0.82
C GLY A 170 -6.72 -9.44 1.64
N TRP A 171 -6.86 -9.65 2.95
CA TRP A 171 -7.47 -8.65 3.82
C TRP A 171 -6.48 -7.53 4.21
N CYS A 172 -5.19 -7.85 4.30
CA CYS A 172 -4.09 -6.92 4.58
C CYS A 172 -3.22 -6.60 3.35
N VAL A 173 -3.69 -6.91 2.14
CA VAL A 173 -2.97 -6.60 0.91
C VAL A 173 -2.79 -5.10 0.76
N GLY A 174 -1.56 -4.64 0.54
CA GLY A 174 -1.20 -3.23 0.46
C GLY A 174 -1.10 -2.50 1.81
N PHE A 175 -1.26 -3.20 2.94
CA PHE A 175 -0.98 -2.62 4.26
C PHE A 175 0.52 -2.38 4.40
N CYS A 176 0.88 -1.26 5.01
CA CYS A 176 2.28 -0.84 5.11
C CYS A 176 2.69 -0.60 6.57
N PRO A 177 3.97 -0.84 6.92
CA PRO A 177 4.48 -0.48 8.23
C PRO A 177 4.44 1.04 8.42
N VAL A 178 4.22 1.45 9.66
CA VAL A 178 4.18 2.85 10.10
C VAL A 178 5.25 3.10 11.14
N ASN A 179 5.64 4.36 11.32
CA ASN A 179 6.57 4.73 12.39
C ASN A 179 5.91 4.60 13.77
N GLU A 180 6.73 4.48 14.82
CA GLU A 180 6.25 4.27 16.18
C GLU A 180 5.41 5.45 16.71
N SER A 181 5.78 6.68 16.36
CA SER A 181 5.02 7.87 16.77
C SER A 181 3.61 7.91 16.18
N GLU A 182 3.42 7.39 14.97
CA GLU A 182 2.09 7.25 14.36
C GLU A 182 1.27 6.15 15.04
N ILE A 183 1.92 5.03 15.45
CA ILE A 183 1.26 4.01 16.27
C ILE A 183 0.82 4.63 17.59
N ASP A 184 1.68 5.39 18.28
CA ASP A 184 1.34 6.07 19.52
C ASP A 184 0.14 7.00 19.35
N ARG A 185 0.16 7.82 18.30
CA ARG A 185 -0.93 8.73 17.97
C ARG A 185 -2.25 8.00 17.74
N ARG A 186 -2.25 6.93 16.94
CA ARG A 186 -3.45 6.13 16.62
C ARG A 186 -3.95 5.35 17.84
N TYR A 187 -3.04 4.83 18.66
CA TYR A 187 -3.37 4.04 19.85
C TYR A 187 -4.05 4.88 20.94
N ALA A 188 -3.76 6.18 20.99
CA ALA A 188 -4.43 7.12 21.88
C ALA A 188 -5.83 7.55 21.38
N GLN A 189 -6.20 7.23 20.14
CA GLN A 189 -7.47 7.62 19.56
C GLN A 189 -8.56 6.57 19.84
N PRO A 190 -9.82 7.01 20.05
CA PRO A 190 -10.93 6.08 20.11
C PRO A 190 -11.12 5.39 18.76
N ILE A 191 -11.53 4.13 18.78
CA ILE A 191 -11.91 3.43 17.56
C ILE A 191 -13.26 3.98 17.08
N PRO A 192 -13.37 4.50 15.85
CA PRO A 192 -14.66 4.82 15.24
C PRO A 192 -15.63 3.64 15.35
N ASP A 193 -16.93 3.92 15.45
CA ASP A 193 -18.07 2.97 15.39
C ASP A 193 -18.01 1.67 16.24
N LEU A 194 -17.01 1.49 17.11
CA LEU A 194 -16.82 0.30 17.97
C LEU A 194 -16.79 0.62 19.47
N LYS A 195 -17.23 1.80 19.89
CA LYS A 195 -17.31 2.15 21.31
C LYS A 195 -18.16 1.13 22.07
N GLY A 196 -17.56 0.46 23.05
CA GLY A 196 -18.22 -0.59 23.85
C GLY A 196 -18.28 -1.98 23.19
N ILE A 197 -17.75 -2.13 21.96
CA ILE A 197 -17.66 -3.41 21.25
C ILE A 197 -16.25 -3.99 21.34
N LEU A 198 -15.24 -3.16 21.05
CA LEU A 198 -13.83 -3.51 21.18
C LEU A 198 -13.09 -2.43 21.95
N ASP A 199 -12.37 -2.84 22.98
CA ASP A 199 -11.37 -2.01 23.62
C ASP A 199 -10.01 -2.27 22.99
N ILE A 200 -9.42 -1.26 22.32
CA ILE A 200 -8.10 -1.40 21.72
C ILE A 200 -7.02 -1.71 22.76
N GLN A 201 -7.23 -1.29 24.01
CA GLN A 201 -6.31 -1.55 25.12
C GLN A 201 -6.25 -3.03 25.52
N SER A 202 -7.15 -3.86 24.98
CA SER A 202 -7.03 -5.32 25.09
C SER A 202 -5.81 -5.88 24.33
N PHE A 203 -5.21 -5.10 23.42
CA PHE A 203 -3.94 -5.39 22.77
C PHE A 203 -2.92 -4.33 23.16
N SER A 204 -1.77 -4.74 23.70
CA SER A 204 -0.74 -3.77 24.09
C SER A 204 -0.12 -3.10 22.86
N LYS A 205 0.41 -1.88 23.02
CA LYS A 205 1.23 -1.21 21.99
C LYS A 205 2.36 -2.11 21.48
N LYS A 206 3.00 -2.87 22.37
CA LYS A 206 4.04 -3.85 22.02
C LYS A 206 3.52 -4.90 21.04
N ASN A 207 2.30 -5.39 21.23
CA ASN A 207 1.69 -6.34 20.30
C ASN A 207 1.51 -5.73 18.91
N ILE A 208 1.12 -4.45 18.83
CA ILE A 208 0.97 -3.73 17.56
C ILE A 208 2.33 -3.51 16.88
N LEU A 209 3.35 -3.13 17.65
CA LEU A 209 4.73 -2.95 17.14
C LEU A 209 5.31 -4.26 16.60
N GLU A 210 5.00 -5.40 17.22
CA GLU A 210 5.40 -6.72 16.70
C GLU A 210 4.75 -7.02 15.35
N ILE A 211 3.45 -6.74 15.18
CA ILE A 211 2.79 -6.89 13.87
C ILE A 211 3.39 -5.92 12.84
N ASN A 212 3.66 -4.68 13.23
CA ASN A 212 4.29 -3.67 12.38
C ASN A 212 5.67 -4.11 11.87
N ALA A 213 6.47 -4.77 12.72
CA ALA A 213 7.76 -5.33 12.34
C ALA A 213 7.60 -6.43 11.27
N TYR A 214 6.69 -7.39 11.49
CA TYR A 214 6.40 -8.43 10.49
C TYR A 214 5.88 -7.88 9.16
N LEU A 215 5.16 -6.76 9.19
CA LEU A 215 4.62 -6.14 7.99
C LEU A 215 5.71 -5.60 7.05
N CYS A 216 6.93 -5.35 7.55
CA CYS A 216 8.07 -4.93 6.74
C CYS A 216 8.41 -5.97 5.66
N ASP A 217 8.26 -7.26 5.96
CA ASP A 217 8.60 -8.34 5.02
C ASP A 217 7.62 -8.41 3.83
N TYR A 218 6.40 -7.89 3.98
CA TYR A 218 5.37 -7.88 2.94
C TYR A 218 5.56 -6.74 1.94
N VAL A 219 6.39 -5.75 2.26
CA VAL A 219 6.59 -4.57 1.43
C VAL A 219 7.18 -4.94 0.06
N GLU A 220 8.04 -5.97 0.00
CA GLU A 220 8.58 -6.48 -1.26
C GLU A 220 7.46 -6.94 -2.19
N TRP A 221 6.42 -7.60 -1.66
CA TRP A 221 5.28 -8.07 -2.46
C TRP A 221 4.55 -6.90 -3.12
N TRP A 222 4.38 -5.79 -2.40
CA TRP A 222 3.68 -4.61 -2.92
C TRP A 222 4.36 -4.02 -4.17
N SER A 223 5.67 -4.25 -4.32
CA SER A 223 6.41 -3.80 -5.50
C SER A 223 6.00 -4.51 -6.79
N PHE A 224 5.32 -5.65 -6.74
CA PHE A 224 4.87 -6.36 -7.94
C PHE A 224 3.60 -5.77 -8.55
N PHE A 225 2.80 -5.02 -7.79
CA PHE A 225 1.44 -4.66 -8.19
C PHE A 225 1.36 -3.28 -8.85
N ASP A 226 0.89 -3.24 -10.10
CA ASP A 226 0.71 -2.00 -10.86
C ASP A 226 -0.74 -1.53 -10.89
N ALA A 227 -1.68 -2.37 -10.44
CA ALA A 227 -3.09 -2.05 -10.32
C ALA A 227 -3.66 -2.54 -8.98
N PHE A 228 -4.71 -1.88 -8.49
CA PHE A 228 -5.30 -2.18 -7.19
C PHE A 228 -6.82 -2.11 -7.22
N VAL A 229 -7.49 -3.01 -6.52
CA VAL A 229 -8.93 -2.96 -6.26
C VAL A 229 -9.13 -3.07 -4.75
N GLN A 230 -9.79 -2.07 -4.17
CA GLN A 230 -10.09 -2.03 -2.75
C GLN A 230 -11.59 -2.14 -2.53
N VAL A 231 -12.05 -3.19 -1.87
CA VAL A 231 -13.40 -3.27 -1.32
C VAL A 231 -13.39 -2.67 0.08
N LYS A 232 -14.09 -1.56 0.29
CA LYS A 232 -14.07 -0.82 1.54
C LYS A 232 -15.48 -0.68 2.13
N PRO A 233 -15.65 -0.82 3.46
CA PRO A 233 -16.91 -0.46 4.12
C PRO A 233 -17.22 1.03 3.94
N SER A 234 -18.48 1.42 4.15
CA SER A 234 -18.87 2.83 4.18
C SER A 234 -18.14 3.59 5.29
N GLU A 235 -17.87 4.88 5.06
CA GLU A 235 -17.13 5.73 6.01
C GLU A 235 -17.86 5.94 7.34
N SER A 236 -19.18 5.78 7.36
CA SER A 236 -19.99 5.91 8.58
C SER A 236 -19.85 4.73 9.53
N MET A 237 -19.51 3.54 9.02
CA MET A 237 -19.42 2.29 9.78
C MET A 237 -18.20 1.46 9.34
N PRO A 238 -16.98 2.01 9.47
CA PRO A 238 -15.78 1.42 8.86
C PRO A 238 -15.40 0.06 9.44
N TYR A 239 -15.77 -0.25 10.69
CA TYR A 239 -15.35 -1.50 11.33
C TYR A 239 -16.51 -2.39 11.78
N SER A 240 -17.62 -1.83 12.26
CA SER A 240 -18.79 -2.59 12.71
C SER A 240 -19.40 -3.46 11.59
N LEU A 241 -19.32 -3.00 10.33
CA LEU A 241 -19.73 -3.79 9.17
C LEU A 241 -18.89 -5.06 8.99
N ILE A 242 -17.61 -5.05 9.37
CA ILE A 242 -16.73 -6.22 9.27
C ILE A 242 -17.22 -7.33 10.21
N TYR A 243 -17.63 -6.98 11.44
CA TYR A 243 -18.25 -7.93 12.37
C TYR A 243 -19.54 -8.51 11.80
N LYS A 244 -20.42 -7.64 11.29
CA LYS A 244 -21.70 -8.04 10.71
C LYS A 244 -21.51 -9.00 9.53
N TRP A 245 -20.64 -8.66 8.58
CA TRP A 245 -20.40 -9.48 7.39
C TRP A 245 -19.74 -10.81 7.75
N ARG A 246 -18.77 -10.82 8.67
CA ARG A 246 -18.15 -12.07 9.11
C ARG A 246 -19.16 -12.97 9.82
N LEU A 247 -20.04 -12.41 10.62
CA LEU A 247 -21.09 -13.16 11.31
C LEU A 247 -22.08 -13.79 10.32
N GLN A 248 -22.56 -12.98 9.36
CA GLN A 248 -23.41 -13.48 8.27
C GLN A 248 -22.73 -14.57 7.44
N GLN A 249 -21.44 -14.41 7.14
CA GLN A 249 -20.65 -15.44 6.45
C GLN A 249 -20.61 -16.74 7.26
N GLU A 250 -20.39 -16.67 8.57
CA GLU A 250 -20.34 -17.85 9.44
C GLU A 250 -21.71 -18.55 9.50
N HIS A 251 -22.80 -17.79 9.68
CA HIS A 251 -24.15 -18.34 9.69
C HIS A 251 -24.51 -19.01 8.35
N ASN A 252 -24.18 -18.37 7.23
CA ASN A 252 -24.40 -18.93 5.89
C ASN A 252 -23.59 -20.22 5.65
N MET A 253 -22.37 -20.29 6.18
CA MET A 253 -21.55 -21.50 6.10
C MET A 253 -22.13 -22.62 6.96
N LYS A 254 -22.47 -22.33 8.22
CA LYS A 254 -23.10 -23.28 9.16
C LYS A 254 -24.39 -23.86 8.61
N ALA A 255 -25.21 -23.05 7.96
CA ALA A 255 -26.45 -23.51 7.31
C ALA A 255 -26.21 -24.54 6.19
N LYS A 256 -25.02 -24.55 5.56
CA LYS A 256 -24.69 -25.43 4.42
C LYS A 256 -23.88 -26.67 4.80
N ASN A 257 -23.22 -26.68 5.97
CA ASN A 257 -22.30 -27.76 6.36
C ASN A 257 -22.76 -28.54 7.61
N GLY A 258 -24.04 -28.42 7.99
CA GLY A 258 -24.62 -29.11 9.14
C GLY A 258 -24.30 -28.46 10.49
N GLY A 259 -24.16 -27.13 10.53
CA GLY A 259 -23.99 -26.35 11.76
C GLY A 259 -22.54 -26.25 12.27
N LYS A 260 -21.56 -26.76 11.51
CA LYS A 260 -20.16 -26.76 11.90
C LYS A 260 -19.52 -25.40 11.66
N GLY A 261 -19.00 -24.77 12.71
CA GLY A 261 -18.35 -23.47 12.63
C GLY A 261 -18.24 -22.81 14.00
N MET A 262 -17.77 -21.57 14.00
CA MET A 262 -17.67 -20.73 15.18
C MET A 262 -19.06 -20.34 15.72
N THR A 263 -19.12 -20.15 17.04
CA THR A 263 -20.18 -19.40 17.74
C THR A 263 -20.05 -17.91 17.43
N ASP A 264 -21.10 -17.14 17.69
CA ASP A 264 -21.13 -15.70 17.44
C ASP A 264 -20.05 -14.98 18.27
N GLU A 265 -19.80 -15.43 19.51
CA GLU A 265 -18.74 -14.92 20.38
C GLU A 265 -17.35 -15.29 19.86
N GLN A 266 -17.18 -16.50 19.30
CA GLN A 266 -15.93 -16.89 18.65
C GLN A 266 -15.68 -16.06 17.38
N VAL A 267 -16.71 -15.77 16.59
CA VAL A 267 -16.61 -14.88 15.44
C VAL A 267 -16.18 -13.47 15.88
N LYS A 268 -16.77 -12.94 16.95
CA LYS A 268 -16.37 -11.65 17.51
C LYS A 268 -14.89 -11.66 17.89
N ARG A 269 -14.44 -12.62 18.71
CA ARG A 269 -13.03 -12.74 19.12
C ARG A 269 -12.09 -12.93 17.93
N PHE A 270 -12.55 -13.65 16.90
CA PHE A 270 -11.82 -13.78 15.65
C PHE A 270 -11.63 -12.41 14.99
N ILE A 271 -12.69 -11.61 14.81
CA ILE A 271 -12.61 -10.28 14.20
C ILE A 271 -11.87 -9.26 15.07
N ASP A 272 -12.01 -9.32 16.40
CA ASP A 272 -11.28 -8.47 17.35
C ASP A 272 -9.77 -8.49 17.03
N ARG A 273 -9.22 -9.66 16.67
CA ARG A 273 -7.81 -9.82 16.27
C ARG A 273 -7.45 -9.14 14.96
N TYR A 274 -8.38 -8.87 14.04
CA TYR A 274 -8.09 -8.21 12.74
C TYR A 274 -8.24 -6.69 12.80
N ILE A 275 -9.09 -6.16 13.70
CA ILE A 275 -9.34 -4.72 13.81
C ILE A 275 -8.06 -3.88 13.96
N PRO A 276 -7.06 -4.26 14.79
CA PRO A 276 -5.81 -3.52 14.87
C PRO A 276 -5.11 -3.38 13.50
N GLY A 277 -5.17 -4.42 12.65
CA GLY A 277 -4.58 -4.33 11.32
C GLY A 277 -5.16 -3.20 10.49
N TYR A 278 -6.50 -3.06 10.48
CA TYR A 278 -7.16 -1.98 9.75
C TYR A 278 -6.85 -0.61 10.38
N LEU A 279 -6.84 -0.50 11.71
CA LEU A 279 -6.59 0.78 12.39
C LEU A 279 -5.19 1.34 12.13
N PHE A 280 -4.19 0.48 12.19
CA PHE A 280 -2.79 0.92 12.20
C PHE A 280 -2.14 0.94 10.82
N PHE A 281 -2.58 0.11 9.87
CA PHE A 281 -1.78 -0.16 8.66
C PHE A 281 -2.53 0.03 7.34
N SER A 282 -3.86 0.22 7.34
CA SER A 282 -4.63 0.23 6.09
C SER A 282 -4.36 1.42 5.18
N ASP A 283 -3.95 2.56 5.76
CA ASP A 283 -3.66 3.77 4.98
C ASP A 283 -2.45 3.62 4.07
N GLY A 284 -1.64 2.58 4.29
CA GLY A 284 -0.57 2.15 3.39
C GLY A 284 -1.03 1.97 1.95
N ILE A 285 -2.28 1.56 1.75
CA ILE A 285 -2.89 1.40 0.42
C ILE A 285 -2.89 2.70 -0.38
N GLU A 286 -3.01 3.84 0.31
CA GLU A 286 -3.12 5.18 -0.29
C GLU A 286 -1.84 6.00 -0.14
N HIS A 287 -1.05 5.74 0.91
CA HIS A 287 0.05 6.59 1.35
C HIS A 287 1.41 5.90 1.37
N GLY A 288 1.43 4.58 1.15
CA GLY A 288 2.63 3.75 1.19
C GLY A 288 3.27 3.74 2.58
N TYR A 289 4.61 3.73 2.62
CA TYR A 289 5.39 3.68 3.85
C TYR A 289 6.54 4.68 3.85
N ILE A 290 7.09 4.92 5.04
CA ILE A 290 8.34 5.66 5.22
C ILE A 290 9.41 4.65 5.63
N ASP A 291 10.51 4.61 4.91
CA ASP A 291 11.62 3.73 5.25
C ASP A 291 12.50 4.27 6.38
N LYS A 292 13.51 3.50 6.79
CA LYS A 292 14.44 3.88 7.87
C LYS A 292 15.25 5.16 7.57
N SER A 293 15.37 5.56 6.30
CA SER A 293 16.05 6.80 5.90
C SER A 293 15.12 8.03 5.98
N GLY A 294 13.84 7.83 6.25
CA GLY A 294 12.82 8.88 6.23
C GLY A 294 12.25 9.12 4.82
N PHE A 295 12.62 8.31 3.82
CA PHE A 295 12.09 8.44 2.47
C PHE A 295 10.70 7.80 2.37
N ARG A 296 9.77 8.51 1.73
CA ARG A 296 8.42 8.02 1.49
C ARG A 296 8.35 7.25 0.18
N HIS A 297 8.02 5.98 0.27
CA HIS A 297 7.71 5.12 -0.87
C HIS A 297 6.21 5.15 -1.13
N LEU A 298 5.80 5.70 -2.26
CA LEU A 298 4.41 5.71 -2.69
C LEU A 298 4.03 4.39 -3.36
N PRO A 299 2.78 3.93 -3.23
CA PRO A 299 2.35 2.71 -3.90
C PRO A 299 2.38 2.85 -5.44
N ARG A 300 2.87 1.81 -6.13
CA ARG A 300 2.97 1.77 -7.61
C ARG A 300 1.61 1.87 -8.30
N TRP A 301 0.55 1.40 -7.64
CA TRP A 301 -0.81 1.41 -8.17
C TRP A 301 -1.53 2.76 -8.05
N LEU A 302 -0.90 3.82 -7.56
CA LEU A 302 -1.53 5.14 -7.55
C LEU A 302 -1.87 5.59 -8.99
N GLY A 303 -3.11 6.02 -9.21
CA GLY A 303 -3.64 6.29 -10.56
C GLY A 303 -4.19 5.06 -11.30
N ASN A 304 -3.92 3.85 -10.81
CA ASN A 304 -4.40 2.58 -11.33
C ASN A 304 -5.25 1.79 -10.32
N GLY A 305 -5.71 2.46 -9.27
CA GLY A 305 -6.50 1.84 -8.23
C GLY A 305 -7.99 2.20 -8.29
N LEU A 306 -8.85 1.26 -7.92
CA LEU A 306 -10.29 1.41 -7.82
C LEU A 306 -10.76 1.07 -6.40
N LYS A 307 -11.51 1.97 -5.76
CA LYS A 307 -12.24 1.73 -4.51
C LYS A 307 -13.69 1.39 -4.82
N VAL A 308 -14.19 0.35 -4.15
CA VAL A 308 -15.55 -0.15 -4.21
C VAL A 308 -16.13 -0.03 -2.82
N LEU A 309 -17.00 0.96 -2.63
CA LEU A 309 -17.67 1.15 -1.35
C LEU A 309 -18.85 0.19 -1.25
N ILE A 310 -18.89 -0.58 -0.16
CA ILE A 310 -20.00 -1.48 0.16
C ILE A 310 -20.62 -1.04 1.48
N ASP A 311 -21.93 -0.86 1.47
CA ASP A 311 -22.72 -0.67 2.68
C ASP A 311 -23.55 -1.94 2.93
N GLY A 312 -23.89 -2.25 4.19
CA GLY A 312 -24.86 -3.26 4.61
C GLY A 312 -24.95 -4.54 3.77
N ASN A 313 -25.66 -4.48 2.63
CA ASN A 313 -25.81 -5.55 1.64
C ASN A 313 -25.67 -5.07 0.15
N ARG A 314 -25.18 -3.86 -0.13
CA ARG A 314 -25.14 -3.29 -1.48
C ARG A 314 -23.88 -2.44 -1.73
N PRO A 315 -23.31 -2.50 -2.95
CA PRO A 315 -22.38 -1.49 -3.41
C PRO A 315 -23.04 -0.12 -3.35
N SER A 316 -22.38 0.86 -2.73
CA SER A 316 -22.90 2.21 -2.57
C SER A 316 -22.22 3.22 -3.49
N ALA A 317 -20.95 3.02 -3.84
CA ALA A 317 -20.21 3.89 -4.76
C ALA A 317 -18.93 3.25 -5.32
N LEU A 318 -18.39 3.85 -6.38
CA LEU A 318 -17.07 3.57 -6.95
C LEU A 318 -16.26 4.86 -6.94
N SER A 319 -14.98 4.80 -6.59
CA SER A 319 -14.06 5.94 -6.71
C SER A 319 -12.65 5.47 -7.07
N THR A 320 -11.82 6.36 -7.64
CA THR A 320 -10.44 6.02 -8.01
C THR A 320 -9.47 6.28 -6.86
N LEU A 321 -8.40 5.49 -6.77
CA LEU A 321 -7.24 5.78 -5.91
C LEU A 321 -6.39 6.84 -6.62
N ALA A 322 -6.67 8.11 -6.34
CA ALA A 322 -5.88 9.24 -6.83
C ALA A 322 -4.61 9.43 -5.99
N PRO A 323 -3.51 9.97 -6.56
CA PRO A 323 -2.38 10.42 -5.77
C PRO A 323 -2.85 11.43 -4.72
N ALA A 324 -2.48 11.24 -3.47
CA ALA A 324 -2.65 12.28 -2.47
C ALA A 324 -1.86 13.51 -2.94
N LEU A 325 -2.54 14.60 -3.33
CA LEU A 325 -1.91 15.89 -3.52
C LEU A 325 -1.34 16.34 -2.17
N GLN A 326 -0.09 15.98 -1.91
CA GLN A 326 0.65 16.56 -0.80
C GLN A 326 0.78 18.05 -1.10
N ARG A 327 0.17 18.90 -0.27
CA ARG A 327 0.60 20.31 -0.20
C ARG A 327 2.06 20.28 0.21
N LEU A 328 2.95 20.46 -0.75
CA LEU A 328 4.38 20.62 -0.52
C LEU A 328 4.59 21.92 0.26
N THR A 329 4.55 21.86 1.58
CA THR A 329 4.97 22.96 2.45
C THR A 329 6.46 22.81 2.73
N SER A 330 7.29 23.03 1.71
CA SER A 330 8.72 23.28 1.89
C SER A 330 9.31 23.84 0.59
N LEU A 331 9.74 25.10 0.63
CA LEU A 331 10.37 25.81 -0.49
C LEU A 331 11.75 25.27 -0.88
N SER A 332 12.28 24.23 -0.23
CA SER A 332 13.65 23.75 -0.47
C SER A 332 13.80 22.64 -1.52
N GLN A 333 12.71 22.13 -2.12
CA GLN A 333 12.80 21.05 -3.13
C GLN A 333 12.36 21.44 -4.55
N ILE A 334 11.95 22.69 -4.81
CA ILE A 334 11.51 23.13 -6.15
C ILE A 334 12.68 23.29 -7.15
N SER A 335 13.93 23.29 -6.72
CA SER A 335 15.06 23.53 -7.64
C SER A 335 15.54 22.31 -8.46
N ARG A 336 14.93 21.11 -8.31
CA ARG A 336 15.29 19.94 -9.15
C ARG A 336 14.25 19.53 -10.18
N ALA A 337 13.05 20.11 -10.18
CA ALA A 337 12.00 19.80 -11.16
C ALA A 337 11.96 20.76 -12.37
N ALA A 338 12.71 21.86 -12.36
CA ALA A 338 12.63 22.89 -13.40
C ALA A 338 13.57 22.68 -14.62
N ASN A 339 14.43 21.66 -14.64
CA ASN A 339 15.42 21.45 -15.72
C ASN A 339 15.11 20.30 -16.70
N CYS A 340 13.91 19.71 -16.68
CA CYS A 340 13.56 18.62 -17.61
C CYS A 340 12.47 18.95 -18.65
N VAL A 341 12.09 20.21 -18.83
CA VAL A 341 11.16 20.62 -19.89
C VAL A 341 11.83 21.66 -20.78
N HIS A 342 12.84 21.26 -21.55
CA HIS A 342 13.30 21.96 -22.76
C HIS A 342 14.08 20.99 -23.66
N ALA A 343 13.40 19.96 -24.16
CA ALA A 343 13.81 19.27 -25.37
C ALA A 343 12.58 18.59 -25.98
N HIS A 344 12.43 18.72 -27.30
CA HIS A 344 11.40 18.13 -28.18
C HIS A 344 10.23 19.05 -28.56
N SER A 345 10.53 20.04 -29.40
CA SER A 345 9.59 20.43 -30.47
C SER A 345 10.36 20.75 -31.76
N ARG A 346 10.53 19.74 -32.62
CA ARG A 346 10.83 19.94 -34.04
C ARG A 346 10.06 18.90 -34.84
N SER A 347 9.02 19.35 -35.55
CA SER A 347 8.59 18.91 -36.88
C SER A 347 7.08 19.06 -37.02
N ALA A 348 6.66 20.08 -37.78
CA ALA A 348 5.57 19.95 -38.76
C ALA A 348 5.46 21.27 -39.54
N ARG A 349 5.74 21.20 -40.85
CA ARG A 349 5.47 22.27 -41.82
C ARG A 349 3.96 22.42 -42.02
N PRO A 350 3.40 23.64 -42.12
CA PRO A 350 2.03 23.83 -42.57
C PRO A 350 1.96 24.01 -44.09
N GLN A 351 1.01 23.30 -44.72
CA GLN A 351 0.57 23.57 -46.09
C GLN A 351 -0.37 24.79 -46.09
N GLN A 352 -0.12 25.76 -46.98
CA GLN A 352 -1.04 26.87 -47.23
C GLN A 352 -1.99 26.57 -48.42
N PRO A 353 -3.23 27.07 -48.38
CA PRO A 353 -4.18 26.96 -49.49
C PRO A 353 -3.98 28.05 -50.54
N ARG A 354 -4.23 27.69 -51.81
CA ARG A 354 -4.19 28.56 -52.99
C ARG A 354 -5.34 29.57 -53.01
N ARG A 355 -5.05 30.86 -53.25
CA ARG A 355 -5.91 31.78 -54.00
C ARG A 355 -5.06 32.71 -54.89
N ARG A 356 -5.65 33.07 -56.04
CA ARG A 356 -5.04 33.64 -57.25
C ARG A 356 -4.89 35.17 -57.23
N ALA A 357 -3.93 35.63 -58.06
CA ALA A 357 -3.81 36.93 -58.76
C ALA A 357 -3.53 38.17 -57.86
N SER A 358 -2.69 39.14 -58.22
CA SER A 358 -2.15 39.60 -59.50
C SER A 358 -0.86 40.43 -59.32
N SER A 359 -0.08 40.49 -60.41
CA SER A 359 0.74 41.62 -60.91
C SER A 359 1.83 42.29 -60.05
N ALA A 360 3.07 42.07 -60.51
CA ALA A 360 4.01 43.05 -61.05
C ALA A 360 4.84 43.98 -60.13
N LYS A 361 6.17 43.92 -60.40
CA LYS A 361 7.21 44.97 -60.32
C LYS A 361 7.48 45.57 -58.92
N ALA A 362 8.66 46.03 -58.55
CA ALA A 362 10.03 45.95 -59.00
C ALA A 362 10.86 46.65 -57.89
N SER A 363 12.16 46.32 -57.84
CA SER A 363 13.28 47.24 -57.52
C SER A 363 13.38 47.99 -56.18
N ARG A 364 14.47 47.64 -55.47
CA ARG A 364 15.61 48.47 -55.01
C ARG A 364 15.46 49.45 -53.82
N HIS A 365 16.58 49.44 -53.06
CA HIS A 365 17.22 50.55 -52.32
C HIS A 365 16.62 50.92 -50.96
N TYR A 366 17.36 51.42 -49.98
CA TYR A 366 18.77 51.42 -49.53
C TYR A 366 18.72 52.20 -48.21
N GLY A 367 19.59 51.87 -47.24
CA GLY A 367 19.90 52.73 -46.08
C GLY A 367 18.78 52.88 -45.05
N SER A 368 19.03 53.28 -43.82
CA SER A 368 20.24 53.56 -43.05
C SER A 368 19.73 54.18 -41.77
N ASP A 369 20.42 53.86 -40.67
CA ASP A 369 20.48 54.62 -39.43
C ASP A 369 19.20 54.89 -38.61
N GLY A 370 19.36 54.64 -37.32
CA GLY A 370 19.21 55.77 -36.39
C GLY A 370 18.31 55.53 -35.22
N SER A 371 18.96 55.26 -34.08
CA SER A 371 18.76 56.00 -32.84
C SER A 371 17.56 55.65 -31.93
N ARG A 372 17.95 55.10 -30.77
CA ARG A 372 17.71 55.58 -29.40
C ARG A 372 16.29 55.70 -28.84
N MET A 373 16.17 55.00 -27.70
CA MET A 373 15.56 55.40 -26.41
C MET A 373 14.07 55.76 -26.41
N ASN A 374 13.28 54.99 -25.65
CA ASN A 374 12.87 55.45 -24.33
C ASN A 374 12.26 54.34 -23.48
N VAL A 375 12.52 54.49 -22.20
CA VAL A 375 11.86 53.85 -21.06
C VAL A 375 10.45 54.43 -20.96
N ASP A 376 9.45 53.61 -20.70
CA ASP A 376 8.32 54.04 -19.87
C ASP A 376 7.60 52.86 -19.22
N GLU A 377 7.16 53.15 -18.00
CA GLU A 377 6.60 52.28 -16.99
C GLU A 377 5.14 51.88 -17.27
N ALA A 378 4.70 50.92 -16.46
CA ALA A 378 3.31 50.66 -16.06
C ALA A 378 2.35 50.09 -17.12
N ASN A 379 1.94 48.84 -16.89
CA ASN A 379 0.53 48.53 -16.73
C ASN A 379 0.39 47.18 -16.02
N GLY A 380 -0.15 47.23 -14.81
CA GLY A 380 -0.73 46.06 -14.16
C GLY A 380 -2.13 45.85 -14.73
N GLU A 381 -2.41 44.65 -15.21
CA GLU A 381 -3.76 44.10 -15.28
C GLU A 381 -3.69 42.65 -14.79
N TYR A 382 -4.18 42.43 -13.57
CA TYR A 382 -4.57 41.13 -13.08
C TYR A 382 -6.00 40.87 -13.54
N GLY A 383 -6.19 39.91 -14.44
CA GLY A 383 -7.50 39.42 -14.83
C GLY A 383 -8.03 38.41 -13.81
N CYS A 384 -9.17 38.71 -13.20
CA CYS A 384 -10.00 37.77 -12.44
C CYS A 384 -10.81 36.87 -13.39
N ILE A 385 -10.88 35.57 -13.09
CA ILE A 385 -11.99 34.71 -13.50
C ILE A 385 -12.68 34.22 -12.23
N VAL A 386 -13.98 34.49 -12.12
CA VAL A 386 -14.88 34.09 -11.05
C VAL A 386 -15.74 32.94 -11.56
N GLU A 387 -15.78 31.81 -10.85
CA GLU A 387 -16.92 30.88 -10.85
C GLU A 387 -17.22 30.44 -9.41
N ASP A 388 -18.51 30.45 -9.06
CA ASP A 388 -19.16 29.89 -7.87
C ASP A 388 -19.01 30.59 -6.49
N GLY A 389 -19.41 31.86 -6.43
CA GLY A 389 -20.54 32.26 -5.58
C GLY A 389 -20.51 32.06 -4.04
N ARG A 390 -19.35 31.99 -3.37
CA ARG A 390 -19.26 32.19 -1.90
C ARG A 390 -18.01 32.96 -1.49
N GLU A 391 -18.20 34.09 -0.81
CA GLU A 391 -17.14 34.88 -0.18
C GLU A 391 -16.49 34.11 1.00
N MET A 392 -15.16 34.09 1.06
CA MET A 392 -14.42 33.84 2.29
C MET A 392 -13.28 34.86 2.43
N TYR A 393 -13.30 35.60 3.55
CA TYR A 393 -12.28 36.54 3.95
C TYR A 393 -10.96 35.83 4.28
N LEU A 394 -9.86 36.19 3.61
CA LEU A 394 -8.50 35.85 4.04
C LEU A 394 -7.97 36.99 4.92
N GLY A 395 -7.81 36.69 6.22
CA GLY A 395 -7.11 37.55 7.18
C GLY A 395 -5.61 37.61 6.90
N ARG A 396 -5.02 38.77 7.23
CA ARG A 396 -3.64 39.19 6.95
C ARG A 396 -2.59 38.29 7.61
N CYS A 397 -1.48 38.12 6.91
CA CYS A 397 -0.21 37.60 7.43
C CYS A 397 0.69 38.80 7.73
N ASP A 398 0.93 39.08 9.01
CA ASP A 398 1.92 40.06 9.49
C ASP A 398 3.14 39.28 10.01
N GLU A 399 4.13 39.00 9.17
CA GLU A 399 5.47 38.60 9.65
C GLU A 399 6.53 38.76 8.54
N CYS A 400 6.77 40.01 8.13
CA CYS A 400 7.97 40.42 7.41
C CYS A 400 8.38 41.82 7.89
N ALA A 401 8.83 41.91 9.14
CA ALA A 401 9.55 43.09 9.64
C ALA A 401 10.61 42.65 10.66
N GLY A 402 11.88 42.73 10.29
CA GLY A 402 12.98 42.60 11.24
C GLY A 402 14.20 41.86 10.72
N ALA A 403 14.95 42.47 9.80
CA ALA A 403 16.34 42.11 9.55
C ALA A 403 17.28 42.89 10.48
N CYS A 404 18.46 42.29 10.74
CA CYS A 404 19.71 42.88 11.28
C CYS A 404 19.90 43.00 12.80
N ASN A 405 20.75 42.12 13.36
CA ASN A 405 22.04 42.41 14.05
C ASN A 405 22.53 41.13 14.76
N ALA A 406 23.64 40.51 14.36
CA ALA A 406 25.06 40.84 14.61
C ALA A 406 25.65 40.25 15.91
N LYS A 407 26.77 39.52 15.71
CA LYS A 407 27.95 39.31 16.60
C LYS A 407 28.03 38.12 17.59
N THR A 408 28.87 37.16 17.20
CA THR A 408 30.08 36.60 17.89
C THR A 408 30.06 36.31 19.39
N LEU A 409 30.51 35.09 19.77
CA LEU A 409 31.74 34.84 20.54
C LEU A 409 32.11 33.34 20.52
N ALA A 410 33.40 33.05 20.65
CA ALA A 410 34.04 31.76 20.44
C ALA A 410 34.90 31.34 21.67
N GLN A 411 35.18 30.02 21.75
CA GLN A 411 36.34 29.32 22.38
C GLN A 411 36.32 29.03 23.92
N PRO A 412 37.23 28.16 24.48
CA PRO A 412 37.53 26.73 24.14
C PRO A 412 37.91 25.80 25.37
N ALA A 413 38.26 24.53 25.07
CA ALA A 413 39.19 23.58 25.77
C ALA A 413 38.85 23.04 27.19
N GLY A 414 38.89 21.71 27.46
CA GLY A 414 40.10 20.90 27.72
C GLY A 414 39.78 19.52 28.38
N PRO A 415 40.78 18.65 28.68
CA PRO A 415 40.75 17.17 28.56
C PRO A 415 40.48 16.39 29.89
N ILE A 416 40.47 15.03 29.95
CA ILE A 416 41.57 14.17 30.51
C ILE A 416 41.11 12.66 30.60
N GLU A 417 42.03 11.74 30.20
CA GLU A 417 42.41 10.34 30.62
C GLU A 417 41.36 9.22 30.92
N GLU A 418 41.44 8.01 30.35
CA GLU A 418 42.40 6.85 30.41
C GLU A 418 42.04 5.80 31.51
N GLY A 419 42.04 4.50 31.14
CA GLY A 419 41.84 3.38 32.08
C GLY A 419 41.42 2.05 31.42
N CYS A 420 42.39 1.28 30.93
CA CYS A 420 42.28 -0.14 30.60
C CYS A 420 42.33 -1.00 31.88
N GLU A 421 41.67 -2.18 31.88
CA GLU A 421 42.23 -3.37 32.53
C GLU A 421 41.63 -4.67 31.97
N ASP A 422 42.53 -5.66 31.82
CA ASP A 422 42.44 -6.94 31.13
C ASP A 422 41.96 -8.11 32.01
N GLY A 423 41.55 -9.19 31.35
CA GLY A 423 41.55 -10.57 31.87
C GLY A 423 40.24 -11.32 31.57
N GLY A 424 40.17 -12.52 30.99
CA GLY A 424 41.16 -13.52 30.62
C GLY A 424 40.47 -14.90 30.55
N VAL A 425 40.37 -15.45 29.34
CA VAL A 425 40.47 -16.87 28.90
C VAL A 425 39.67 -18.02 29.57
N ASN A 426 38.85 -18.72 28.75
CA ASN A 426 38.70 -20.19 28.52
C ASN A 426 37.28 -20.44 27.97
N GLY A 427 36.98 -21.17 26.89
CA GLY A 427 37.63 -22.28 26.19
C GLY A 427 36.66 -23.47 26.16
N GLY A 428 35.98 -23.76 25.04
CA GLY A 428 35.12 -24.94 24.88
C GLY A 428 34.11 -24.87 23.73
N SER A 429 34.00 -25.94 22.94
CA SER A 429 33.60 -26.03 21.52
C SER A 429 32.20 -26.63 21.24
N ALA A 430 31.71 -26.36 20.00
CA ALA A 430 30.65 -27.05 19.21
C ALA A 430 29.19 -26.86 19.68
N GLU A 431 28.15 -26.64 18.84
CA GLU A 431 27.90 -27.01 17.44
C GLU A 431 26.77 -26.12 16.82
N ASN A 432 26.68 -26.10 15.49
CA ASN A 432 25.98 -25.13 14.64
C ASN A 432 24.44 -25.06 14.75
N VAL A 433 23.92 -23.83 14.84
CA VAL A 433 22.52 -23.44 14.57
C VAL A 433 22.53 -22.34 13.50
N PRO A 434 21.65 -22.33 12.48
CA PRO A 434 21.69 -21.31 11.43
C PRO A 434 21.39 -19.92 12.00
N ALA A 435 22.27 -18.97 11.71
CA ALA A 435 22.18 -17.59 12.14
C ALA A 435 20.97 -16.88 11.50
N LEU A 436 20.08 -16.37 12.34
CA LEU A 436 19.17 -15.29 11.99
C LEU A 436 20.00 -14.00 11.83
N SER A 437 20.24 -13.60 10.59
CA SER A 437 20.92 -12.34 10.30
C SER A 437 19.97 -11.16 10.48
N GLY A 438 20.25 -10.38 11.54
CA GLY A 438 20.22 -8.92 11.48
C GLY A 438 18.88 -8.23 11.80
N CYS A 439 18.65 -7.94 13.09
CA CYS A 439 18.53 -6.56 13.60
C CYS A 439 18.11 -6.58 15.09
N ALA A 440 18.98 -6.98 16.00
CA ALA A 440 18.78 -6.73 17.44
C ALA A 440 20.11 -6.78 18.19
N ARG A 441 20.58 -5.59 18.62
CA ARG A 441 21.30 -5.28 19.88
C ARG A 441 22.29 -4.13 19.67
N ALA A 442 21.84 -2.94 20.05
CA ALA A 442 22.68 -1.94 20.70
C ALA A 442 21.81 -1.29 21.78
N ALA A 443 21.57 -2.02 22.87
CA ALA A 443 21.12 -1.44 24.14
C ALA A 443 22.38 -1.15 24.95
N GLY A 444 22.92 0.04 24.77
CA GLY A 444 23.94 0.63 25.65
C GLY A 444 23.30 1.79 26.39
N ASN A 445 23.47 1.78 27.71
CA ASN A 445 22.95 2.74 28.68
C ASN A 445 22.88 4.21 28.19
N VAL A 446 21.68 4.77 28.20
CA VAL A 446 21.44 6.19 28.52
C VAL A 446 20.22 6.26 29.42
N GLU A 447 20.45 5.99 30.70
CA GLU A 447 19.60 6.50 31.77
C GLU A 447 20.07 7.93 32.08
N SER A 448 19.13 8.84 32.39
CA SER A 448 19.29 10.30 32.62
C SER A 448 19.44 11.14 31.33
N ALA A 449 18.52 12.06 30.99
CA ALA A 449 18.26 13.28 31.75
C ALA A 449 16.82 13.86 31.62
N MET A 450 15.86 13.15 31.01
CA MET A 450 14.47 13.64 30.89
C MET A 450 13.52 13.20 32.03
N ASP A 451 13.99 12.36 32.95
CA ASP A 451 13.18 11.83 34.06
C ASP A 451 13.33 12.60 35.40
N ARG A 452 14.06 13.73 35.39
CA ARG A 452 14.17 14.66 36.53
C ARG A 452 13.31 15.92 36.41
N GLU A 453 12.80 16.25 35.22
CA GLU A 453 11.90 17.40 35.03
C GLU A 453 10.41 17.06 35.15
N TYR A 454 10.03 15.78 35.04
CA TYR A 454 8.62 15.38 35.09
C TYR A 454 8.07 15.05 36.49
N ARG A 455 8.91 15.10 37.54
CA ARG A 455 8.49 14.91 38.95
C ARG A 455 8.34 16.18 39.78
N THR A 456 8.52 17.37 39.19
CA THR A 456 8.45 18.66 39.92
C THR A 456 7.30 19.57 39.46
N GLN A 457 6.34 19.07 38.67
CA GLN A 457 5.16 19.83 38.22
C GLN A 457 3.81 19.12 38.51
N ARG A 458 3.70 18.49 39.68
CA ARG A 458 2.40 18.11 40.27
C ARG A 458 2.40 18.35 41.78
N GLN A 459 2.59 19.61 42.17
CA GLN A 459 2.30 20.07 43.53
C GLN A 459 2.09 21.59 43.58
N THR A 460 1.21 22.10 42.71
CA THR A 460 0.55 23.41 42.92
C THR A 460 -0.65 23.48 42.00
N LEU A 461 -1.83 23.27 42.59
CA LEU A 461 -3.15 23.84 42.26
C LEU A 461 -4.19 23.02 43.02
N ALA A 462 -4.29 23.33 44.31
CA ALA A 462 -5.57 23.48 44.98
C ALA A 462 -6.06 24.91 44.71
#